data_AF-A0A961ASZ1-F1
#
_entry.id   AF-A0A961ASZ1-F1
#
_cell.length_a   1.000
_cell.length_b   1.000
_cell.length_c   1.000
_cell.angle_alpha   90.00
_cell.angle_beta   90.00
_cell.angle_gamma   90.00
#
_symmetry.space_group_name_H-M   'P 1'
#
loop_
_entity.id
_entity.type
_entity.pdbx_description
1 polymer ?
#
loop_
_entity_poly.entity_id
_entity_poly.type
_entity_poly.pdbx_seq_one_letter_code
_entity_poly.pdbx_strand_id
1 'polypeptide(L)'
;MTLLKNPHEEARARIIWGESWVEVHHWLIVEGGLTEEQAEVIIENIRNERAAEVRWSGLRSLRTGLGFLLVGGIAAAWCWWAWKDRRFSRMDGLPIASAIFFTGWGFHKTVTGIARFLNGRAEGSLTEMD
;
A
#
# COMPACT_ATOMS: atom_id res chain seq x y z
N MET A 1 11.46 37.80 6.01
CA MET A 1 11.19 36.58 6.80
C MET A 1 9.68 36.38 6.80
N THR A 2 9.19 35.58 5.86
CA THR A 2 7.77 35.24 5.73
C THR A 2 7.52 34.03 6.60
N LEU A 3 6.84 34.21 7.74
CA LEU A 3 6.39 33.09 8.56
C LEU A 3 5.45 32.23 7.72
N LEU A 4 5.82 30.96 7.54
CA LEU A 4 4.98 29.98 6.85
C LEU A 4 3.64 29.88 7.59
N LYS A 5 2.53 30.04 6.86
CA LYS A 5 1.19 29.94 7.46
C LYS A 5 0.92 28.54 8.00
N ASN A 6 1.46 27.52 7.33
CA ASN A 6 1.35 26.13 7.75
C ASN A 6 2.57 25.32 7.25
N PRO A 7 3.69 25.29 8.01
CA PRO A 7 4.93 24.64 7.56
C PRO A 7 4.76 23.14 7.29
N HIS A 8 3.81 22.48 7.97
CA HIS A 8 3.52 21.06 7.77
C HIS A 8 2.92 20.77 6.39
N GLU A 9 1.90 21.54 5.97
CA GLU A 9 1.24 21.34 4.67
C GLU A 9 2.17 21.66 3.51
N GLU A 10 2.99 22.69 3.63
CA GLU A 10 3.96 23.08 2.60
C GLU A 10 5.11 22.08 2.48
N ALA A 11 5.64 21.58 3.59
CA ALA A 11 6.62 20.49 3.58
C ALA A 11 6.05 19.23 2.93
N ARG A 12 4.82 18.83 3.30
CA ARG A 12 4.13 17.69 2.69
C ARG A 12 3.96 17.87 1.19
N ALA A 13 3.59 19.07 0.74
CA ALA A 13 3.49 19.38 -0.68
C ALA A 13 4.85 19.19 -1.37
N ARG A 14 5.93 19.81 -0.89
CA ARG A 14 7.27 19.67 -1.49
C ARG A 14 7.72 18.21 -1.63
N ILE A 15 7.50 17.39 -0.61
CA ILE A 15 7.80 15.95 -0.65
C ILE A 15 6.93 15.21 -1.70
N ILE A 16 5.66 15.61 -1.88
CA ILE A 16 4.80 15.08 -2.94
C ILE A 16 5.31 15.47 -4.33
N TRP A 17 5.88 16.67 -4.47
CA TRP A 17 6.47 17.17 -5.72
C TRP A 17 7.86 16.58 -6.02
N GLY A 18 8.39 15.74 -5.14
CA GLY A 18 9.62 14.98 -5.37
C GLY A 18 10.88 15.60 -4.79
N GLU A 19 10.77 16.66 -3.98
CA GLU A 19 11.90 17.16 -3.18
C GLU A 19 12.33 16.11 -2.16
N SER A 20 13.63 15.97 -1.95
CA SER A 20 14.18 15.03 -0.98
C SER A 20 13.91 15.47 0.45
N TRP A 21 13.86 14.52 1.39
CA TRP A 21 13.68 14.82 2.82
C TRP A 21 14.73 15.80 3.36
N VAL A 22 15.96 15.70 2.88
CA VAL A 22 17.07 16.59 3.27
C VAL A 22 16.84 18.01 2.76
N GLU A 23 16.39 18.18 1.52
CA GLU A 23 16.07 19.49 0.96
C GLU A 23 14.92 20.16 1.70
N VAL A 24 13.86 19.41 2.00
CA VAL A 24 12.71 19.93 2.74
C VAL A 24 13.07 20.26 4.20
N HIS A 25 13.96 19.47 4.81
CA HIS A 25 14.48 19.74 6.15
C HIS A 25 15.25 21.07 6.19
N HIS A 26 16.21 21.21 5.27
CA HIS A 26 17.00 22.44 5.14
C HIS A 26 16.11 23.65 4.82
N TRP A 27 15.09 23.47 3.98
CA TRP A 27 14.11 24.51 3.66
C TRP A 27 13.31 24.96 4.90
N LEU A 28 12.84 24.03 5.74
CA LEU A 28 12.10 24.34 6.98
C LEU A 28 12.93 25.22 7.94
N ILE A 29 14.25 25.00 7.99
CA ILE A 29 15.16 25.78 8.83
C ILE A 29 15.45 27.14 8.20
N VAL A 30 15.86 27.16 6.93
CA VAL A 30 16.35 28.38 6.27
C VAL A 30 15.22 29.34 5.90
N GLU A 31 14.14 28.83 5.28
CA GLU A 31 13.01 29.66 4.84
C GLU A 31 11.91 29.72 5.90
N GLY A 32 11.66 28.60 6.59
CA GLY A 32 10.65 28.52 7.64
C GLY A 32 11.07 29.16 8.98
N GLY A 33 12.37 29.34 9.21
CA GLY A 33 12.90 29.90 10.45
C GLY A 33 12.66 29.00 11.67
N LEU A 34 12.45 27.70 11.45
CA LEU A 34 12.24 26.70 12.50
C LEU A 34 13.57 26.26 13.09
N THR A 35 13.55 25.81 14.34
CA THR A 35 14.71 25.13 14.93
C THR A 35 14.89 23.74 14.31
N GLU A 36 16.09 23.19 14.41
CA GLU A 36 16.41 21.81 13.99
C GLU A 36 15.38 20.81 14.53
N GLU A 37 15.14 20.84 15.85
CA GLU A 37 14.18 19.95 16.52
C GLU A 37 12.75 20.11 16.00
N GLN A 38 12.33 21.33 15.66
CA GLN A 38 11.00 21.57 15.12
C GLN A 38 10.87 21.05 13.68
N ALA A 39 11.90 21.24 12.86
CA ALA A 39 11.93 20.73 11.49
C ALA A 39 11.93 19.19 11.48
N GLU A 40 12.69 18.57 12.37
CA GLU A 40 12.77 17.11 12.52
C GLU A 40 11.41 16.51 12.92
N VAL A 41 10.74 17.10 13.91
CA VAL A 41 9.39 16.66 14.33
C VAL A 41 8.37 16.77 13.19
N ILE A 42 8.42 17.83 12.38
CA ILE A 42 7.51 17.98 11.24
C ILE A 42 7.77 16.88 10.20
N ILE A 43 9.03 16.63 9.86
CA ILE A 43 9.39 15.60 8.90
C ILE A 43 9.03 14.20 9.40
N GLU A 44 9.28 13.90 10.68
CA GLU A 44 8.93 12.63 11.29
C GLU A 44 7.41 12.39 11.24
N ASN A 45 6.61 13.41 11.54
CA ASN A 45 5.15 13.33 11.41
C ASN A 45 4.72 13.04 9.98
N ILE A 46 5.27 13.74 8.98
CA ILE A 46 4.94 13.51 7.57
C ILE A 46 5.36 12.10 7.13
N ARG A 47 6.52 11.62 7.59
CA ARG A 47 7.01 10.27 7.33
C ARG A 47 6.07 9.22 7.92
N ASN A 48 5.61 9.42 9.16
CA ASN A 48 4.65 8.55 9.83
C ASN A 48 3.28 8.55 9.13
N GLU A 49 2.80 9.70 8.68
CA GLU A 49 1.57 9.81 7.88
C GLU A 49 1.67 9.02 6.57
N ARG A 50 2.76 9.22 5.80
CA ARG A 50 3.01 8.46 4.57
C ARG A 50 3.09 6.95 4.83
N ALA A 51 3.82 6.54 5.86
CA ALA A 51 3.93 5.13 6.24
C ALA A 51 2.55 4.54 6.59
N ALA A 52 1.71 5.29 7.30
CA ALA A 52 0.34 4.87 7.60
C ALA A 52 -0.52 4.77 6.34
N GLU A 53 -0.47 5.75 5.43
CA GLU A 53 -1.18 5.72 4.15
C GLU A 53 -0.77 4.51 3.30
N VAL A 54 0.54 4.23 3.21
CA VAL A 54 1.07 3.06 2.49
C VAL A 54 0.56 1.76 3.12
N ARG A 55 0.58 1.63 4.45
CA ARG A 55 0.01 0.47 5.16
C ARG A 55 -1.48 0.30 4.89
N TRP A 56 -2.26 1.38 4.93
CA TRP A 56 -3.70 1.33 4.64
C TRP A 56 -3.99 0.91 3.20
N SER A 57 -3.18 1.39 2.24
CA SER A 57 -3.28 0.97 0.85
C SER A 57 -2.92 -0.52 0.66
N GLY A 58 -1.92 -0.99 1.42
CA GLY A 58 -1.50 -2.39 1.48
C GLY A 58 -2.61 -3.27 2.05
N LEU A 59 -3.22 -2.87 3.17
CA LEU A 59 -4.32 -3.57 3.81
C LEU A 59 -5.55 -3.67 2.91
N ARG A 60 -5.89 -2.59 2.18
CA ARG A 60 -6.98 -2.61 1.20
C ARG A 60 -6.70 -3.61 0.09
N SER A 61 -5.46 -3.64 -0.43
CA SER A 61 -5.03 -4.58 -1.48
C SER A 61 -5.09 -6.03 -0.97
N LEU A 62 -4.62 -6.28 0.25
CA LEU A 62 -4.72 -7.55 0.96
C LEU A 62 -6.16 -8.03 1.08
N ARG A 63 -7.07 -7.17 1.55
CA ARG A 63 -8.49 -7.49 1.69
C ARG A 63 -9.12 -7.86 0.35
N THR A 64 -8.80 -7.11 -0.72
CA THR A 64 -9.30 -7.45 -2.06
C THR A 64 -8.73 -8.77 -2.58
N GLY A 65 -7.44 -9.04 -2.34
CA GLY A 65 -6.79 -10.28 -2.74
C GLY A 65 -7.39 -11.49 -2.05
N LEU A 66 -7.58 -11.42 -0.72
CA LEU A 66 -8.25 -12.46 0.07
C LEU A 66 -9.69 -12.69 -0.39
N GLY A 67 -10.43 -11.62 -0.72
CA GLY A 67 -11.78 -11.74 -1.27
C GLY A 67 -11.81 -12.55 -2.59
N PHE A 68 -10.89 -12.25 -3.52
CA PHE A 68 -10.78 -13.00 -4.77
C PHE A 68 -10.34 -14.45 -4.57
N LEU A 69 -9.43 -14.71 -3.63
CA LEU A 69 -9.02 -16.07 -3.26
C LEU A 69 -10.19 -16.88 -2.70
N LEU A 70 -11.04 -16.27 -1.86
CA LEU A 70 -12.23 -16.92 -1.33
C LEU A 70 -13.22 -17.27 -2.46
N VAL A 71 -13.50 -16.33 -3.36
CA VAL A 71 -14.39 -16.58 -4.52
C VAL A 71 -13.81 -17.68 -5.43
N GLY A 72 -12.52 -17.62 -5.73
CA GLY A 72 -11.82 -18.64 -6.51
C GLY A 72 -11.86 -20.02 -5.84
N GLY A 73 -11.66 -20.09 -4.53
CA GLY A 73 -11.75 -21.31 -3.74
C GLY A 73 -13.16 -21.93 -3.72
N ILE A 74 -14.20 -21.10 -3.56
CA ILE A 74 -15.60 -21.55 -3.63
C ILE A 74 -15.92 -22.08 -5.04
N ALA A 75 -15.49 -21.38 -6.09
CA ALA A 75 -15.68 -21.82 -7.47
C ALA A 75 -14.98 -23.16 -7.75
N ALA A 76 -13.75 -23.33 -7.25
CA ALA A 76 -13.01 -24.58 -7.36
C ALA A 76 -13.69 -25.73 -6.60
N ALA A 77 -14.18 -25.49 -5.38
CA ALA A 77 -14.91 -26.47 -4.60
C ALA A 77 -16.23 -26.89 -5.29
N TRP A 78 -16.95 -25.94 -5.88
CA TRP A 78 -18.13 -26.22 -6.68
C TRP A 78 -17.78 -27.10 -7.89
N CYS A 79 -16.74 -26.73 -8.66
CA CYS A 79 -16.31 -27.50 -9.83
C CYS A 79 -15.95 -28.94 -9.43
N TRP A 80 -15.23 -29.11 -8.33
CA TRP A 80 -14.90 -30.44 -7.80
C TRP A 80 -16.14 -31.26 -7.46
N TRP A 81 -17.12 -30.66 -6.78
CA TRP A 81 -18.37 -31.34 -6.43
C TRP A 81 -19.19 -31.73 -7.65
N ALA A 82 -19.35 -30.81 -8.62
CA ALA A 82 -20.07 -31.08 -9.86
C ALA A 82 -19.37 -32.16 -10.72
N TRP A 83 -18.04 -32.23 -10.69
CA TRP A 83 -17.26 -33.25 -11.38
C TRP A 83 -17.50 -34.64 -10.77
N LYS A 84 -17.52 -34.72 -9.44
CA LYS A 84 -17.83 -35.95 -8.70
C LYS A 84 -19.20 -36.52 -9.07
N ASP A 85 -20.20 -35.67 -9.23
CA ASP A 85 -21.57 -36.08 -9.56
C ASP A 85 -21.76 -36.45 -11.05
N ARG A 86 -20.69 -36.49 -11.86
CA ARG A 86 -20.71 -36.75 -13.32
C ARG A 86 -21.67 -35.84 -14.09
N ARG A 87 -22.03 -34.68 -13.52
CA ARG A 87 -22.85 -33.66 -14.19
C ARG A 87 -22.06 -32.81 -15.19
N PHE A 88 -20.77 -33.12 -15.35
CA PHE A 88 -19.88 -32.33 -16.20
C PHE A 88 -20.21 -32.52 -17.68
N SER A 89 -20.60 -31.43 -18.33
CA SER A 89 -20.80 -31.34 -19.78
C SER A 89 -19.67 -30.50 -20.39
N ARG A 90 -19.49 -30.53 -21.71
CA ARG A 90 -18.40 -29.83 -22.42
C ARG A 90 -18.38 -28.29 -22.21
N MET A 91 -19.42 -27.69 -21.62
CA MET A 91 -19.51 -26.26 -21.31
C MET A 91 -18.82 -25.83 -19.99
N ASP A 92 -18.29 -26.76 -19.20
CA ASP A 92 -17.72 -26.46 -17.88
C ASP A 92 -16.29 -25.90 -17.88
N GLY A 93 -15.72 -25.60 -19.05
CA GLY A 93 -14.40 -24.93 -19.14
C GLY A 93 -14.43 -23.49 -18.59
N LEU A 94 -15.57 -22.82 -18.70
CA LEU A 94 -15.75 -21.43 -18.29
C LEU A 94 -15.68 -21.22 -16.76
N PRO A 95 -16.39 -22.02 -15.92
CA PRO A 95 -16.24 -21.93 -14.47
C PRO A 95 -14.83 -22.31 -13.99
N ILE A 96 -14.18 -23.31 -14.59
CA ILE A 96 -12.79 -23.67 -14.25
C ILE A 96 -11.84 -22.51 -14.59
N ALA A 97 -11.96 -21.92 -15.79
CA ALA A 97 -11.14 -20.78 -16.19
C ALA A 97 -11.36 -19.58 -15.26
N SER A 98 -12.60 -19.31 -14.84
CA SER A 98 -12.90 -18.24 -13.89
C SER A 98 -12.29 -18.49 -12.51
N ALA A 99 -12.30 -19.73 -12.02
CA ALA A 99 -11.70 -20.10 -10.74
C ALA A 99 -10.18 -19.90 -10.76
N ILE A 100 -9.51 -20.31 -11.84
CA ILE A 100 -8.07 -20.09 -12.04
C ILE A 100 -7.76 -18.59 -12.09
N PHE A 101 -8.54 -17.82 -12.87
CA PHE A 101 -8.35 -16.39 -13.00
C PHE A 101 -8.49 -15.66 -11.66
N PHE A 102 -9.59 -15.88 -10.93
CA PHE A 102 -9.81 -15.22 -9.64
C PHE A 102 -8.80 -15.63 -8.58
N THR A 103 -8.39 -16.91 -8.56
CA THR A 103 -7.37 -17.39 -7.63
C THR A 103 -6.01 -16.77 -7.94
N GLY A 104 -5.58 -16.77 -9.21
CA GLY A 104 -4.31 -16.16 -9.62
C GLY A 104 -4.26 -14.66 -9.39
N TRP A 105 -5.33 -13.94 -9.76
CA TRP A 105 -5.44 -12.50 -9.52
C TRP A 105 -5.49 -12.16 -8.03
N GLY A 106 -6.25 -12.94 -7.24
CA GLY A 106 -6.34 -12.81 -5.80
C GLY A 106 -4.99 -13.03 -5.12
N PHE A 107 -4.23 -14.05 -5.55
CA PHE A 107 -2.88 -14.29 -5.08
C PHE A 107 -1.95 -13.12 -5.36
N HIS A 108 -1.92 -12.62 -6.61
CA HIS A 108 -1.13 -11.45 -6.98
C HIS A 108 -1.44 -10.23 -6.09
N LYS A 109 -2.73 -9.90 -5.92
CA LYS A 109 -3.16 -8.78 -5.06
C LYS A 109 -2.78 -8.97 -3.59
N THR A 110 -2.85 -10.20 -3.10
CA THR A 110 -2.45 -10.55 -1.72
C THR A 110 -0.96 -10.31 -1.53
N VAL A 111 -0.12 -10.81 -2.45
CA VAL A 111 1.35 -10.61 -2.39
C VAL A 111 1.70 -9.13 -2.48
N THR A 112 1.10 -8.37 -3.39
CA THR A 112 1.34 -6.91 -3.48
C THR A 112 0.89 -6.19 -2.21
N GLY A 113 -0.23 -6.60 -1.62
CA GLY A 113 -0.73 -6.04 -0.37
C GLY A 113 0.22 -6.31 0.80
N ILE A 114 0.75 -7.53 0.91
CA ILE A 114 1.76 -7.89 1.92
C ILE A 114 3.03 -7.06 1.71
N ALA A 115 3.55 -6.98 0.47
CA ALA A 115 4.75 -6.22 0.15
C ALA A 115 4.58 -4.74 0.55
N ARG A 116 3.46 -4.11 0.20
CA ARG A 116 3.18 -2.70 0.58
C ARG A 116 3.02 -2.53 2.10
N PHE A 117 2.38 -3.48 2.76
CA PHE A 117 2.21 -3.44 4.21
C PHE A 117 3.55 -3.56 4.94
N LEU A 118 4.45 -4.43 4.46
CA LEU A 118 5.81 -4.57 4.99
C LEU A 118 6.69 -3.36 4.64
N ASN A 119 6.60 -2.82 3.42
CA ASN A 119 7.36 -1.64 3.00
C ASN A 119 6.94 -0.38 3.76
N GLY A 120 5.65 -0.20 4.08
CA GLY A 120 5.21 0.88 4.98
C GLY A 120 5.75 0.74 6.42
N ARG A 121 6.40 -0.38 6.76
CA ARG A 121 7.16 -0.55 8.00
C ARG A 121 8.63 -0.14 7.83
N ALA A 122 9.23 -0.43 6.66
CA ALA A 122 10.59 -0.06 6.29
C ALA A 122 10.73 1.45 6.01
N GLU A 123 9.78 2.05 5.28
CA GLU A 123 9.74 3.50 5.04
C GLU A 123 9.56 4.30 6.34
N GLY A 124 9.00 3.67 7.39
CA GLY A 124 8.89 4.26 8.73
C GLY A 124 10.01 3.85 9.70
N SER A 125 10.91 2.92 9.36
CA SER A 125 12.03 2.54 10.21
C SER A 125 13.29 3.31 9.80
N LEU A 126 14.01 3.84 10.77
CA LEU A 126 15.20 4.70 10.66
C LEU A 126 16.42 4.06 9.93
N THR A 127 16.26 2.92 9.27
CA THR A 127 17.33 2.13 8.65
C THR A 127 17.78 2.60 7.25
N GLU A 128 17.31 3.76 6.77
CA GLU A 128 17.83 4.37 5.52
C GLU A 128 18.78 5.56 5.79
N MET A 129 19.34 5.67 7.01
CA MET A 129 20.32 6.71 7.38
C MET A 129 21.79 6.24 7.41
N ASP A 130 22.11 5.12 6.77
CA ASP A 130 23.51 4.70 6.52
C ASP A 130 23.84 4.75 5.02
#